data_AF-A0A7Y7LTN8-F1
#
_entry.id   AF-A0A7Y7LTN8-F1
#
_cell.length_a   1.000
_cell.length_b   1.000
_cell.length_c   1.000
_cell.angle_alpha   90.00
_cell.angle_beta   90.00
_cell.angle_gamma   90.00
#
_symmetry.space_group_name_H-M   'P 1'
#
loop_
_entity.id
_entity.type
_entity.pdbx_description
1 polymer ?
#
loop_
_entity_poly.entity_id
_entity_poly.type
_entity_poly.pdbx_seq_one_letter_code
_entity_poly.pdbx_strand_id
1 'polypeptide(L)'
;MSVQAWQPPRRIDAIDFWLRSRLLATAHALRETLRPSARRWTEGSHALADAPVLAHYRTPLWTDGRADEFPLVAGKVQNLRVARRAFDAVEVPAGEVLSFWRQLGRPAAWRGFVQGRELRGGCVVPTLAGGLCQLSNALATVASRAGFELVERHGHTARIEQAGEPGSDAVDATVFWNYVDLKVRARHAWRLEVELTGSELVLRIRGRGASAVPFAPVTMRRTNEDASAPLPVARGCLSCDQTACFRHRPQVDVGPQGLTVALLDTWTPEFARYLREEHPSAQRMQPVPMRLAFWRRPATGWHREPAAVAPQTPWAPWTASLRRALWQRLWARRAGRRQASLIDGQRWLAQAFAARLKPEHTQLVVEQSLLPHLQRLGALDGRSVVVLAGALPMADIEQRLDEASRRWPDDATLRDFRADPSLVRAESLAMARASAIVTPHAEVARRLAALAPQAMLRKLEWALPRAGAVVRTDADHPLIVFAASALARKGARELAAALQDWPCRLRVLGSPSDDARLWRGIGHVEYMNWQGDWLAGAHVVVLPAHVEHSPRALLRAVAAGVPVVASTACGLGALPGAREIAPGDVEALRTALRAACRADDLADAFGW
;
A
#
# COMPACT_ATOMS: atom_id res chain seq x y z
N MET A 1 50.43 17.98 -2.84
CA MET A 1 49.74 18.40 -1.60
C MET A 1 49.38 17.15 -0.82
N SER A 2 49.93 17.01 0.38
CA SER A 2 49.72 15.83 1.25
C SER A 2 48.24 15.77 1.66
N VAL A 3 47.51 14.75 1.18
CA VAL A 3 46.22 14.40 1.77
C VAL A 3 46.54 13.99 3.20
N GLN A 4 46.13 14.82 4.16
CA GLN A 4 46.36 14.58 5.57
C GLN A 4 45.95 13.13 5.89
N ALA A 5 46.94 12.30 6.26
CA ALA A 5 46.71 10.88 6.47
C ALA A 5 45.61 10.72 7.53
N TRP A 6 44.53 10.04 7.18
CA TRP A 6 43.40 9.81 8.07
C TRP A 6 43.90 9.15 9.36
N GLN A 7 43.58 9.74 10.51
CA GLN A 7 43.93 9.18 11.81
C GLN A 7 42.69 8.63 12.50
N PRO A 8 42.79 7.46 13.17
CA PRO A 8 41.66 6.89 13.89
C PRO A 8 41.25 7.83 15.04
N PRO A 9 39.95 8.06 15.24
CA PRO A 9 39.47 8.95 16.28
C PRO A 9 39.84 8.40 17.67
N ARG A 10 40.24 9.29 18.59
CA ARG A 10 40.59 8.93 19.97
C ARG A 10 39.42 9.17 20.92
N ARG A 11 39.45 8.51 22.08
CA ARG A 11 38.42 8.70 23.13
C ARG A 11 38.36 10.14 23.64
N ILE A 12 39.50 10.82 23.71
CA ILE A 12 39.60 12.23 24.12
C ILE A 12 38.84 13.12 23.13
N ASP A 13 38.99 12.88 21.82
CA ASP A 13 38.27 13.63 20.79
C ASP A 13 36.74 13.44 20.91
N ALA A 14 36.30 12.27 21.40
CA ALA A 14 34.88 12.01 21.68
C ALA A 14 34.36 12.77 22.91
N ILE A 15 35.18 12.89 23.96
CA ILE A 15 34.86 13.65 25.18
C ILE A 15 34.80 15.14 24.86
N ASP A 16 35.80 15.67 24.15
CA ASP A 16 35.81 17.08 23.70
C ASP A 16 34.57 17.40 22.85
N PHE A 17 34.26 16.54 21.87
CA PHE A 17 33.04 16.70 21.08
C PHE A 17 31.79 16.70 21.97
N TRP A 18 31.69 15.80 22.95
CA TRP A 18 30.53 15.72 23.85
C TRP A 18 30.37 16.99 24.68
N LEU A 19 31.46 17.51 25.27
CA LEU A 19 31.46 18.74 26.05
C LEU A 19 31.04 19.94 25.19
N ARG A 20 31.66 20.13 24.02
CA ARG A 20 31.30 21.20 23.07
C ARG A 20 29.84 21.10 22.64
N SER A 21 29.37 19.90 22.32
CA SER A 21 27.97 19.69 21.92
C SER A 21 27.00 20.07 23.04
N ARG A 22 27.33 19.78 24.30
CA ARG A 22 26.49 20.15 25.45
C ARG A 22 26.45 21.65 25.66
N LEU A 23 27.60 22.32 25.59
CA LEU A 23 27.69 23.78 25.69
C LEU A 23 26.92 24.49 24.56
N LEU A 24 27.05 24.01 23.33
CA LEU A 24 26.32 24.57 22.19
C LEU A 24 24.82 24.31 22.30
N ALA A 25 24.41 23.13 22.77
CA ALA A 25 23.01 22.81 23.00
C ALA A 25 22.38 23.67 24.11
N THR A 26 23.09 23.91 25.21
CA THR A 26 22.58 24.79 26.29
C THR A 26 22.53 26.25 25.83
N ALA A 27 23.57 26.73 25.15
CA ALA A 27 23.57 28.09 24.59
C ALA A 27 22.45 28.28 23.56
N HIS A 28 22.20 27.28 22.69
CA HIS A 28 21.10 27.31 21.74
C HIS A 28 19.74 27.28 22.43
N ALA A 29 19.56 26.42 23.43
CA ALA A 29 18.32 26.38 24.22
C ALA A 29 18.03 27.73 24.87
N LEU A 30 19.05 28.37 25.46
CA LEU A 30 18.92 29.71 26.05
C LEU A 30 18.54 30.76 25.00
N ARG A 31 19.15 30.72 23.80
CA ARG A 31 18.80 31.62 22.70
C ARG A 31 17.36 31.44 22.25
N GLU A 32 16.88 30.20 22.09
CA GLU A 32 15.50 29.91 21.69
C GLU A 32 14.48 30.25 22.78
N THR A 33 14.83 30.15 24.07
CA THR A 33 13.93 30.61 25.13
C THR A 33 13.83 32.13 25.18
N LEU A 34 14.93 32.84 24.91
CA LEU A 34 14.96 34.30 24.91
C LEU A 34 14.39 34.91 23.62
N ARG A 35 14.56 34.24 22.49
CA ARG A 35 14.11 34.67 21.15
C ARG A 35 13.65 33.45 20.35
N PRO A 36 12.38 33.02 20.50
CA PRO A 36 11.85 31.91 19.75
C PRO A 36 11.95 32.19 18.25
N SER A 37 12.74 31.41 17.52
CA SER A 37 13.04 31.72 16.11
C SER A 37 12.07 31.07 15.12
N ALA A 38 11.32 30.05 15.55
CA ALA A 38 10.35 29.35 14.73
C ALA A 38 9.25 28.64 15.55
N ARG A 39 8.10 28.43 14.92
CA ARG A 39 7.03 27.55 15.42
C ARG A 39 6.95 26.27 14.59
N ARG A 40 6.22 25.29 15.10
CA ARG A 40 5.88 24.08 14.34
C ARG A 40 4.65 24.38 13.49
N TRP A 41 4.71 24.01 12.23
CA TRP A 41 3.63 24.13 11.27
C TRP A 41 2.83 22.82 11.22
N THR A 42 1.52 22.90 11.10
CA THR A 42 0.66 21.72 10.95
C THR A 42 0.35 21.48 9.48
N GLU A 43 -0.26 20.33 9.18
CA GLU A 43 -0.91 20.11 7.89
C GLU A 43 -1.91 21.26 7.67
N GLY A 44 -1.73 21.99 6.57
CA GLY A 44 -2.50 23.21 6.28
C GLY A 44 -3.93 22.91 5.83
N SER A 45 -4.70 23.97 5.53
CA SER A 45 -6.06 23.87 4.96
C SER A 45 -6.12 23.25 3.56
N HIS A 46 -4.99 22.74 3.04
CA HIS A 46 -4.78 22.32 1.65
C HIS A 46 -5.02 23.44 0.63
N ALA A 47 -4.98 24.71 1.05
CA ALA A 47 -5.22 25.86 0.18
C ALA A 47 -4.19 25.98 -0.96
N LEU A 48 -3.00 25.40 -0.77
CA LEU A 48 -1.92 25.37 -1.75
C LEU A 48 -1.70 23.99 -2.37
N ALA A 49 -2.59 23.01 -2.14
CA ALA A 49 -2.47 21.69 -2.74
C ALA A 49 -2.49 21.73 -4.28
N ASP A 50 -3.34 22.60 -4.84
CA ASP A 50 -3.47 22.79 -6.30
C ASP A 50 -2.58 23.92 -6.85
N ALA A 51 -1.76 24.55 -6.00
CA ALA A 51 -0.83 25.57 -6.47
C ALA A 51 0.27 24.95 -7.37
N PRO A 52 0.82 25.70 -8.34
CA PRO A 52 1.86 25.18 -9.22
C PRO A 52 3.12 24.79 -8.43
N VAL A 53 3.83 23.79 -8.93
CA VAL A 53 5.14 23.39 -8.38
C VAL A 53 6.19 24.43 -8.80
N LEU A 54 6.77 25.11 -7.81
CA LEU A 54 7.83 26.10 -8.01
C LEU A 54 9.19 25.44 -8.22
N ALA A 55 9.46 24.37 -7.45
CA ALA A 55 10.68 23.60 -7.57
C ALA A 55 10.46 22.16 -7.08
N HIS A 56 11.28 21.24 -7.59
CA HIS A 56 11.36 19.88 -7.09
C HIS A 56 12.79 19.36 -7.06
N TYR A 57 13.06 18.37 -6.22
CA TYR A 57 14.35 17.70 -6.12
C TYR A 57 14.14 16.21 -5.84
N ARG A 58 14.97 15.35 -6.44
CA ARG A 58 14.94 13.89 -6.29
C ARG A 58 16.32 13.40 -5.89
N THR A 59 16.37 12.45 -4.95
CA THR A 59 17.63 11.83 -4.52
C THR A 59 17.44 10.34 -4.22
N PRO A 60 18.38 9.45 -4.62
CA PRO A 60 18.25 8.01 -4.38
C PRO A 60 18.16 7.64 -2.88
N LEU A 61 17.23 6.75 -2.53
CA LEU A 61 17.06 6.23 -1.16
C LEU A 61 18.07 5.13 -0.83
N TRP A 62 18.31 4.22 -1.77
CA TRP A 62 18.99 2.95 -1.49
C TRP A 62 20.43 2.88 -1.99
N THR A 63 20.83 3.77 -2.90
CA THR A 63 22.15 3.73 -3.53
C THR A 63 23.05 4.84 -3.01
N ASP A 64 24.21 4.48 -2.49
CA ASP A 64 25.29 5.40 -2.10
C ASP A 64 26.71 4.79 -2.24
N GLY A 65 26.81 3.65 -2.94
CA GLY A 65 28.07 2.93 -3.14
C GLY A 65 28.47 1.99 -1.99
N ARG A 66 27.70 1.92 -0.88
CA ARG A 66 28.05 1.13 0.32
C ARG A 66 27.05 0.03 0.66
N ALA A 67 27.05 -1.00 -0.19
CA ALA A 67 26.22 -2.18 0.00
C ALA A 67 26.55 -2.97 1.29
N ASP A 68 27.79 -2.87 1.75
CA ASP A 68 28.33 -3.41 3.01
C ASP A 68 27.70 -2.80 4.27
N GLU A 69 27.10 -1.60 4.17
CA GLU A 69 26.43 -0.92 5.29
C GLU A 69 24.89 -0.95 5.20
N PHE A 70 24.32 -1.92 4.45
CA PHE A 70 22.87 -2.00 4.16
C PHE A 70 21.94 -1.79 5.38
N PRO A 71 22.17 -2.38 6.58
CA PRO A 71 21.31 -2.14 7.75
C PRO A 71 21.21 -0.65 8.13
N LEU A 72 22.28 0.13 7.96
CA LEU A 72 22.27 1.57 8.22
C LEU A 72 21.57 2.36 7.11
N VAL A 73 21.64 1.88 5.86
CA VAL A 73 20.87 2.41 4.72
C VAL A 73 19.37 2.19 4.95
N ALA A 74 18.97 0.96 5.28
CA ALA A 74 17.61 0.62 5.63
C ALA A 74 17.09 1.43 6.83
N GLY A 75 17.92 1.57 7.86
CA GLY A 75 17.65 2.41 9.02
C GLY A 75 17.46 3.89 8.66
N LYS A 76 18.29 4.45 7.77
CA LYS A 76 18.07 5.79 7.21
C LYS A 76 16.70 5.90 6.55
N VAL A 77 16.33 4.98 5.66
CA VAL A 77 15.04 5.06 4.94
C VAL A 77 13.87 5.00 5.93
N GLN A 78 13.96 4.17 6.98
CA GLN A 78 13.00 4.17 8.08
C GLN A 78 12.94 5.52 8.82
N ASN A 79 14.08 6.14 9.11
CA ASN A 79 14.13 7.45 9.76
C ASN A 79 13.53 8.55 8.88
N LEU A 80 13.77 8.53 7.56
CA LEU A 80 13.16 9.44 6.59
C LEU A 80 11.64 9.24 6.53
N ARG A 81 11.17 7.98 6.53
CA ARG A 81 9.73 7.64 6.59
C ARG A 81 9.06 8.19 7.85
N VAL A 82 9.72 8.11 9.01
CA VAL A 82 9.21 8.69 10.25
C VAL A 82 9.22 10.22 10.18
N ALA A 83 10.29 10.82 9.66
CA ALA A 83 10.41 12.27 9.54
C ALA A 83 9.42 12.88 8.55
N ARG A 84 9.07 12.18 7.46
CA ARG A 84 8.10 12.60 6.45
C ARG A 84 6.79 13.09 7.08
N ARG A 85 6.30 12.41 8.13
CA ARG A 85 5.07 12.78 8.86
C ARG A 85 5.07 14.18 9.46
N ALA A 86 6.25 14.77 9.65
CA ALA A 86 6.39 16.13 10.15
C ALA A 86 6.54 17.17 9.04
N PHE A 87 6.90 16.78 7.81
CA PHE A 87 7.25 17.73 6.74
C PHE A 87 6.30 17.70 5.54
N ASP A 88 5.66 16.56 5.28
CA ASP A 88 4.72 16.44 4.16
C ASP A 88 3.46 17.26 4.41
N ALA A 89 2.91 17.83 3.34
CA ALA A 89 1.69 18.62 3.33
C ALA A 89 1.70 19.87 4.25
N VAL A 90 2.88 20.31 4.69
CA VAL A 90 3.04 21.49 5.54
C VAL A 90 2.88 22.76 4.70
N GLU A 91 2.02 23.68 5.15
CA GLU A 91 1.87 25.02 4.55
C GLU A 91 2.48 26.08 5.47
N VAL A 92 3.35 26.91 4.92
CA VAL A 92 4.07 27.96 5.64
C VAL A 92 3.65 29.31 5.06
N PRO A 93 3.16 30.26 5.88
CA PRO A 93 2.78 31.59 5.42
C PRO A 93 3.96 32.41 4.88
N ALA A 94 3.64 33.47 4.17
CA ALA A 94 4.62 34.44 3.69
C ALA A 94 5.42 35.06 4.85
N GLY A 95 6.74 35.18 4.69
CA GLY A 95 7.66 35.79 5.67
C GLY A 95 8.02 34.90 6.86
N GLU A 96 7.34 33.77 7.02
CA GLU A 96 7.52 32.86 8.15
C GLU A 96 8.66 31.86 7.93
N VAL A 97 9.23 31.37 9.03
CA VAL A 97 10.39 30.46 9.02
C VAL A 97 9.95 29.03 9.28
N LEU A 98 10.41 28.11 8.43
CA LEU A 98 10.41 26.68 8.72
C LEU A 98 11.78 26.28 9.26
N SER A 99 11.82 25.83 10.52
CA SER A 99 12.98 25.23 11.18
C SER A 99 12.86 23.71 11.13
N PHE A 100 13.92 23.03 10.68
CA PHE A 100 13.94 21.57 10.56
C PHE A 100 13.70 20.90 11.91
N TRP A 101 14.46 21.27 12.95
CA TRP A 101 14.31 20.65 14.28
C TRP A 101 13.07 21.10 15.03
N ARG A 102 12.59 22.32 14.83
CA ARG A 102 11.31 22.76 15.41
C ARG A 102 10.14 21.98 14.80
N GLN A 103 10.20 21.72 13.50
CA GLN A 103 9.19 20.97 12.79
C GLN A 103 9.20 19.48 13.18
N LEU A 104 10.38 18.87 13.18
CA LEU A 104 10.56 17.44 13.47
C LEU A 104 10.44 17.10 14.96
N GLY A 105 10.92 17.98 15.84
CA GLY A 105 11.08 17.74 17.28
C GLY A 105 12.12 16.67 17.61
N ARG A 106 12.28 16.35 18.91
CA ARG A 106 13.31 15.43 19.41
C ARG A 106 13.19 14.02 18.82
N PRO A 107 14.17 13.51 18.06
CA PRO A 107 14.16 12.13 17.62
C PRO A 107 14.24 11.16 18.82
N ALA A 108 13.46 10.09 18.78
CA ALA A 108 13.42 9.08 19.84
C ALA A 108 12.93 7.72 19.32
N ALA A 109 13.40 6.63 19.93
CA ALA A 109 13.04 5.27 19.52
C ALA A 109 11.53 5.00 19.62
N TRP A 110 10.85 5.52 20.65
CA TRP A 110 9.39 5.39 20.82
C TRP A 110 8.58 6.12 19.73
N ARG A 111 9.21 7.06 19.00
CA ARG A 111 8.61 7.72 17.82
C ARG A 111 8.82 6.92 16.53
N GLY A 112 9.52 5.79 16.59
CA GLY A 112 9.80 4.90 15.46
C GLY A 112 11.15 5.11 14.78
N PHE A 113 11.99 6.03 15.29
CA PHE A 113 13.37 6.20 14.79
C PHE A 113 14.24 5.00 15.18
N VAL A 114 15.14 4.62 14.30
CA VAL A 114 16.06 3.48 14.44
C VAL A 114 17.50 3.93 14.20
N GLN A 115 18.45 3.02 14.43
CA GLN A 115 19.84 3.28 14.04
C GLN A 115 19.93 3.40 12.52
N GLY A 116 20.49 4.51 12.05
CA GLY A 116 20.86 4.73 10.66
C GLY A 116 22.27 5.31 10.60
N ARG A 117 22.74 5.60 9.39
CA ARG A 117 24.07 6.20 9.20
C ARG A 117 24.11 7.69 9.57
N GLU A 118 25.09 8.12 10.32
CA GLU A 118 25.38 9.54 10.58
C GLU A 118 26.83 9.85 10.23
N LEU A 119 27.08 10.97 9.59
CA LEU A 119 28.43 11.47 9.40
C LEU A 119 28.88 12.23 10.66
N ARG A 120 29.92 11.73 11.33
CA ARG A 120 30.45 12.36 12.55
C ARG A 120 31.97 12.33 12.61
N GLY A 121 32.58 13.50 12.41
CA GLY A 121 34.03 13.69 12.47
C GLY A 121 34.75 12.83 11.42
N GLY A 122 34.32 12.92 10.16
CA GLY A 122 34.95 12.18 9.05
C GLY A 122 34.69 10.66 9.03
N CYS A 123 33.80 10.15 9.88
CA CYS A 123 33.40 8.74 9.89
C CYS A 123 31.88 8.60 9.74
N VAL A 124 31.42 7.53 9.11
CA VAL A 124 30.02 7.11 9.10
C VAL A 124 29.79 6.20 10.30
N VAL A 125 28.96 6.63 11.24
CA VAL A 125 28.67 5.93 12.51
C VAL A 125 27.19 5.53 12.60
N PRO A 126 26.87 4.38 13.23
CA PRO A 126 25.49 4.05 13.60
C PRO A 126 24.95 5.00 14.66
N THR A 127 23.91 5.76 14.33
CA THR A 127 23.26 6.69 15.26
C THR A 127 21.74 6.60 15.16
N LEU A 128 21.06 6.72 16.30
CA LEU A 128 19.60 6.85 16.35
C LEU A 128 19.15 8.06 15.51
N ALA A 129 18.19 7.87 14.61
CA ALA A 129 17.76 8.89 13.66
C ALA A 129 18.86 9.34 12.67
N GLY A 130 19.89 8.50 12.46
CA GLY A 130 20.89 8.72 11.42
C GLY A 130 20.27 8.77 10.03
N GLY A 131 20.84 9.62 9.18
CA GLY A 131 20.51 9.73 7.75
C GLY A 131 19.48 10.82 7.42
N LEU A 132 19.02 11.57 8.43
CA LEU A 132 18.16 12.75 8.24
C LEU A 132 18.84 13.88 7.45
N CYS A 133 20.17 13.89 7.36
CA CYS A 133 20.91 14.83 6.54
C CYS A 133 20.50 14.78 5.06
N GLN A 134 20.01 13.63 4.56
CA GLN A 134 19.48 13.54 3.21
C GLN A 134 18.23 14.41 3.02
N LEU A 135 17.36 14.47 4.03
CA LEU A 135 16.16 15.30 3.99
C LEU A 135 16.51 16.79 4.09
N SER A 136 17.47 17.18 4.93
CA SER A 136 17.91 18.57 5.03
C SER A 136 18.64 19.04 3.76
N ASN A 137 19.53 18.22 3.18
CA ASN A 137 20.15 18.51 1.88
C ASN A 137 19.07 18.71 0.79
N ALA A 138 18.11 17.79 0.70
CA ALA A 138 17.02 17.89 -0.27
C ALA A 138 16.17 19.15 -0.05
N LEU A 139 15.85 19.48 1.21
CA LEU A 139 15.07 20.66 1.57
C LEU A 139 15.81 21.95 1.21
N ALA A 140 17.09 22.05 1.55
CA ALA A 140 17.91 23.22 1.21
C ALA A 140 18.04 23.38 -0.30
N THR A 141 18.19 22.27 -1.04
CA THR A 141 18.29 22.28 -2.51
C THR A 141 17.00 22.76 -3.15
N VAL A 142 15.85 22.18 -2.79
CA VAL A 142 14.57 22.58 -3.38
C VAL A 142 14.16 24.00 -2.97
N ALA A 143 14.49 24.42 -1.74
CA ALA A 143 14.28 25.80 -1.28
C ALA A 143 15.15 26.80 -2.07
N SER A 144 16.42 26.49 -2.29
CA SER A 144 17.32 27.31 -3.12
C SER A 144 16.82 27.43 -4.55
N ARG A 145 16.40 26.32 -5.17
CA ARG A 145 15.79 26.30 -6.52
C ARG A 145 14.48 27.11 -6.59
N ALA A 146 13.71 27.14 -5.49
CA ALA A 146 12.51 27.96 -5.37
C ALA A 146 12.80 29.44 -5.03
N GLY A 147 14.07 29.84 -4.91
CA GLY A 147 14.48 31.21 -4.60
C GLY A 147 14.26 31.61 -3.14
N PHE A 148 14.22 30.65 -2.20
CA PHE A 148 14.00 30.91 -0.78
C PHE A 148 15.27 31.37 -0.06
N GLU A 149 15.11 32.07 1.06
CA GLU A 149 16.20 32.41 1.97
C GLU A 149 16.58 31.20 2.82
N LEU A 150 17.88 30.86 2.85
CA LEU A 150 18.45 29.91 3.81
C LEU A 150 18.90 30.67 5.06
N VAL A 151 17.97 30.92 5.98
CA VAL A 151 18.18 31.69 7.23
C VAL A 151 19.26 31.08 8.12
N GLU A 152 19.35 29.75 8.14
CA GLU A 152 20.41 29.01 8.83
C GLU A 152 20.78 27.79 7.99
N ARG A 153 22.07 27.61 7.68
CA ARG A 153 22.63 26.47 6.95
C ARG A 153 24.02 26.16 7.48
N HIS A 154 24.31 24.88 7.69
CA HIS A 154 25.65 24.39 8.04
C HIS A 154 26.09 23.32 7.04
N GLY A 155 27.37 23.32 6.65
CA GLY A 155 27.92 22.29 5.76
C GLY A 155 28.45 21.06 6.51
N HIS A 156 28.53 19.92 5.83
CA HIS A 156 29.21 18.73 6.33
C HIS A 156 30.72 18.92 6.35
N THR A 157 31.40 18.23 7.26
CA THR A 157 32.87 18.27 7.37
C THR A 157 33.57 17.19 6.54
N ALA A 158 32.81 16.30 5.90
CA ALA A 158 33.31 15.23 5.03
C ALA A 158 32.18 14.80 4.07
N ARG A 159 32.51 14.08 3.00
CA ARG A 159 31.53 13.51 2.05
C ARG A 159 31.40 12.00 2.25
N ILE A 160 30.23 11.47 1.93
CA ILE A 160 30.05 10.03 1.68
C ILE A 160 30.46 9.79 0.22
N GLU A 161 31.05 8.63 -0.12
CA GLU A 161 31.69 8.33 -1.43
C GLU A 161 30.88 8.71 -2.68
N GLN A 162 29.55 8.75 -2.60
CA GLN A 162 28.65 9.16 -3.70
C GLN A 162 27.81 10.42 -3.41
N ALA A 163 28.06 11.13 -2.31
CA ALA A 163 27.39 12.40 -2.03
C ALA A 163 28.02 13.53 -2.85
N GLY A 164 27.57 13.65 -4.10
CA GLY A 164 27.89 14.75 -5.01
C GLY A 164 28.88 14.34 -6.09
N GLU A 165 28.37 14.06 -7.29
CA GLU A 165 29.19 14.24 -8.49
C GLU A 165 29.64 15.71 -8.55
N PRO A 166 30.91 15.98 -8.88
CA PRO A 166 31.37 17.34 -9.16
C PRO A 166 30.47 17.96 -10.25
N GLY A 167 29.71 18.99 -9.90
CA GLY A 167 28.80 19.70 -10.82
C GLY A 167 27.31 19.63 -10.49
N SER A 168 26.88 18.88 -9.47
CA SER A 168 25.48 18.92 -9.03
C SER A 168 25.15 20.25 -8.34
N ASP A 169 23.97 20.83 -8.60
CA ASP A 169 23.41 22.00 -7.91
C ASP A 169 22.86 21.69 -6.50
N ALA A 170 23.18 20.50 -5.97
CA ALA A 170 22.75 20.07 -4.64
C ALA A 170 23.37 20.98 -3.57
N VAL A 171 22.52 21.49 -2.68
CA VAL A 171 22.94 22.34 -1.57
C VAL A 171 23.26 21.46 -0.37
N ASP A 172 24.48 21.58 0.11
CA ASP A 172 24.93 20.91 1.31
C ASP A 172 24.28 21.55 2.56
N ALA A 173 23.61 20.75 3.38
CA ALA A 173 22.94 21.19 4.60
C ALA A 173 22.91 20.06 5.65
N THR A 174 23.82 20.11 6.61
CA THR A 174 23.84 19.19 7.74
C THR A 174 22.95 19.67 8.88
N VAL A 175 22.44 18.71 9.65
CA VAL A 175 21.62 18.97 10.85
C VAL A 175 22.10 18.07 11.98
N PHE A 176 22.17 18.62 13.19
CA PHE A 176 22.54 17.90 14.41
C PHE A 176 21.65 18.34 15.57
N TRP A 177 20.92 17.38 16.13
CA TRP A 177 19.99 17.67 17.21
C TRP A 177 20.75 18.16 18.46
N ASN A 178 20.43 19.33 19.04
CA ASN A 178 19.35 20.28 18.75
C ASN A 178 19.85 21.70 18.47
N TYR A 179 21.09 21.87 18.01
CA TYR A 179 21.73 23.18 17.88
C TYR A 179 22.33 23.47 16.49
N VAL A 180 22.40 22.48 15.61
CA VAL A 180 22.73 22.69 14.18
C VAL A 180 21.46 22.44 13.39
N ASP A 181 20.86 23.51 12.89
CA ASP A 181 19.54 23.48 12.25
C ASP A 181 19.59 23.92 10.79
N LEU A 182 18.52 23.62 10.05
CA LEU A 182 18.25 24.20 8.74
C LEU A 182 16.99 25.05 8.86
N LYS A 183 17.10 26.35 8.55
CA LYS A 183 15.98 27.30 8.58
C LYS A 183 15.78 27.92 7.22
N VAL A 184 14.55 27.89 6.71
CA VAL A 184 14.18 28.44 5.40
C VAL A 184 13.03 29.42 5.52
N ARG A 185 13.03 30.47 4.68
CA ARG A 185 11.99 31.52 4.63
C ARG A 185 11.68 31.89 3.18
N ALA A 186 10.41 32.16 2.89
CA ALA A 186 9.95 32.65 1.59
C ALA A 186 9.11 33.92 1.73
N ARG A 187 9.08 34.75 0.69
CA ARG A 187 8.26 35.99 0.67
C ARG A 187 6.77 35.75 0.40
N HIS A 188 6.42 34.55 -0.03
CA HIS A 188 5.05 34.13 -0.33
C HIS A 188 4.71 32.89 0.48
N ALA A 189 3.41 32.61 0.64
CA ALA A 189 2.98 31.35 1.24
C ALA A 189 3.36 30.18 0.32
N TRP A 190 3.71 29.05 0.92
CA TRP A 190 4.17 27.87 0.19
C TRP A 190 3.81 26.57 0.90
N ARG A 191 3.80 25.48 0.15
CA ARG A 191 3.54 24.12 0.62
C ARG A 191 4.73 23.22 0.35
N LEU A 192 5.14 22.45 1.35
CA LEU A 192 6.14 21.39 1.20
C LEU A 192 5.44 20.05 1.01
N GLU A 193 5.85 19.31 -0.01
CA GLU A 193 5.43 17.92 -0.25
C GLU A 193 6.67 17.03 -0.19
N VAL A 194 6.61 15.99 0.65
CA VAL A 194 7.73 15.06 0.86
C VAL A 194 7.24 13.65 0.58
N GLU A 195 7.77 13.02 -0.46
CA GLU A 195 7.38 11.69 -0.91
C GLU A 195 8.59 10.75 -0.89
N LEU A 196 8.40 9.50 -0.44
CA LEU A 196 9.38 8.43 -0.59
C LEU A 196 8.79 7.39 -1.54
N THR A 197 9.32 7.32 -2.76
CA THR A 197 8.99 6.26 -3.72
C THR A 197 9.72 4.97 -3.33
N GLY A 198 9.61 3.89 -4.12
CA GLY A 198 10.40 2.68 -3.88
C GLY A 198 11.91 2.89 -3.93
N SER A 199 12.38 3.94 -4.61
CA SER A 199 13.80 4.18 -4.92
C SER A 199 14.31 5.58 -4.60
N GLU A 200 13.45 6.59 -4.45
CA GLU A 200 13.84 8.00 -4.35
C GLU A 200 13.09 8.75 -3.24
N LEU A 201 13.79 9.71 -2.63
CA LEU A 201 13.19 10.78 -1.84
C LEU A 201 12.91 11.95 -2.77
N VAL A 202 11.65 12.38 -2.84
CA VAL A 202 11.18 13.45 -3.72
C VAL A 202 10.60 14.58 -2.87
N LEU A 203 11.14 15.78 -3.03
CA LEU A 203 10.59 16.99 -2.42
C LEU A 203 10.03 17.91 -3.50
N ARG A 204 8.89 18.52 -3.22
CA ARG A 204 8.27 19.54 -4.07
C ARG A 204 7.86 20.74 -3.22
N ILE A 205 8.09 21.93 -3.74
CA ILE A 205 7.57 23.18 -3.18
C ILE A 205 6.50 23.71 -4.12
N ARG A 206 5.30 23.96 -3.59
CA ARG A 206 4.21 24.63 -4.32
C ARG A 206 3.96 26.02 -3.78
N GLY A 207 3.51 26.93 -4.64
CA GLY A 207 3.16 28.29 -4.25
C GLY A 207 2.64 29.11 -5.43
N ARG A 208 1.93 30.20 -5.16
CA ARG A 208 1.38 31.12 -6.20
C ARG A 208 2.21 32.39 -6.38
N GLY A 209 3.33 32.52 -5.66
CA GLY A 209 4.21 33.69 -5.75
C GLY A 209 5.07 33.64 -7.02
N ALA A 210 5.22 34.79 -7.68
CA ALA A 210 6.15 34.93 -8.79
C ALA A 210 7.60 34.85 -8.28
N SER A 211 8.39 33.93 -8.83
CA SER A 211 9.84 33.92 -8.67
C SER A 211 10.40 35.09 -9.49
N ALA A 212 10.89 36.15 -8.82
CA ALA A 212 11.41 37.31 -9.53
C ALA A 212 12.75 37.84 -9.00
N VAL A 213 13.21 37.45 -7.81
CA VAL A 213 14.56 37.80 -7.35
C VAL A 213 15.09 36.70 -6.42
N PRO A 214 16.25 36.08 -6.71
CA PRO A 214 16.89 35.17 -5.77
C PRO A 214 17.16 35.90 -4.45
N PHE A 215 16.89 35.26 -3.31
CA PHE A 215 17.56 35.68 -2.08
C PHE A 215 19.07 35.57 -2.32
N ALA A 216 19.82 36.67 -2.11
CA ALA A 216 21.26 36.54 -1.95
C ALA A 216 21.49 35.65 -0.72
N PRO A 217 22.13 34.48 -0.85
CA PRO A 217 22.25 33.56 0.27
C PRO A 217 23.09 34.24 1.35
N VAL A 218 22.47 34.58 2.49
CA VAL A 218 23.22 34.90 3.71
C VAL A 218 23.82 33.60 4.19
N THR A 219 24.95 33.22 3.62
CA THR A 219 25.71 32.06 4.07
C THR A 219 26.35 32.46 5.38
N MET A 220 25.85 31.96 6.51
CA MET A 220 26.63 31.97 7.75
C MET A 220 27.82 31.02 7.55
N ARG A 221 28.87 31.53 6.93
CA ARG A 221 30.15 30.84 6.78
C ARG A 221 30.70 30.63 8.19
N ARG A 222 31.03 29.39 8.56
CA ARG A 222 32.02 29.20 9.61
C ARG A 222 33.33 29.79 9.11
N THR A 223 34.06 30.45 9.99
CA THR A 223 35.33 31.15 9.76
C THR A 223 36.48 30.31 9.17
N ASN A 224 36.23 29.05 8.78
CA ASN A 224 37.21 28.13 8.19
C ASN A 224 36.86 27.71 6.74
N GLU A 225 36.02 28.46 6.02
CA GLU A 225 35.74 28.24 4.58
C GLU A 225 36.84 28.80 3.65
N ASP A 226 38.07 28.99 4.14
CA ASP A 226 39.24 29.08 3.26
C ASP A 226 39.67 27.66 2.87
N ALA A 227 39.07 27.11 1.81
CA ALA A 227 39.76 26.29 0.81
C ALA A 227 38.77 25.71 -0.21
N SER A 228 39.09 25.87 -1.49
CA SER A 228 38.60 25.08 -2.62
C SER A 228 39.00 23.59 -2.57
N ALA A 229 39.42 23.09 -1.41
CA ALA A 229 39.89 21.72 -1.25
C ALA A 229 38.68 20.76 -1.21
N PRO A 230 38.73 19.63 -1.93
CA PRO A 230 37.69 18.64 -1.86
C PRO A 230 37.59 18.07 -0.43
N LEU A 231 36.36 18.05 0.11
CA LEU A 231 36.08 17.44 1.42
C LEU A 231 36.55 15.98 1.42
N PRO A 232 37.13 15.51 2.53
CA PRO A 232 37.59 14.14 2.64
C PRO A 232 36.42 13.16 2.57
N VAL A 233 36.68 11.99 2.00
CA VAL A 233 35.74 10.88 1.97
C VAL A 233 35.69 10.21 3.35
N ALA A 234 34.50 10.08 3.89
CA ALA A 234 34.27 9.53 5.22
C ALA A 234 34.42 8.00 5.24
N ARG A 235 35.10 7.45 6.23
CA ARG A 235 35.24 5.98 6.39
C ARG A 235 34.05 5.38 7.15
N GLY A 236 33.61 4.17 6.77
CA GLY A 236 32.51 3.45 7.42
C GLY A 236 32.95 2.77 8.71
N CYS A 237 32.29 3.03 9.85
CA CYS A 237 32.62 2.32 11.09
C CYS A 237 32.22 0.84 11.08
N LEU A 238 31.42 0.40 10.11
CA LEU A 238 31.10 -1.00 9.87
C LEU A 238 32.05 -1.69 8.86
N SER A 239 32.89 -0.94 8.15
CA SER A 239 33.69 -1.46 7.03
C SER A 239 35.12 -0.94 6.90
N CYS A 240 35.60 -0.10 7.83
CA CYS A 240 36.97 0.43 7.79
C CYS A 240 38.05 -0.51 8.33
N ASP A 241 37.68 -1.68 8.87
CA ASP A 241 38.54 -2.73 9.46
C ASP A 241 39.53 -2.27 10.54
N GLN A 242 39.37 -1.04 11.07
CA GLN A 242 40.22 -0.50 12.13
C GLN A 242 39.81 -1.03 13.50
N THR A 243 40.17 -2.27 13.80
CA THR A 243 39.77 -2.98 15.04
C THR A 243 40.24 -2.30 16.33
N ALA A 244 41.35 -1.55 16.28
CA ALA A 244 41.87 -0.75 17.41
C ALA A 244 41.08 0.55 17.67
N CYS A 245 40.20 0.97 16.76
CA CYS A 245 39.39 2.16 16.92
C CYS A 245 38.28 1.93 17.95
N PHE A 246 38.08 2.84 18.91
CA PHE A 246 37.00 2.72 19.90
C PHE A 246 35.59 2.79 19.30
N ARG A 247 35.47 3.23 18.03
CA ARG A 247 34.20 3.25 17.27
C ARG A 247 34.00 2.01 16.41
N HIS A 248 35.00 1.12 16.34
CA HIS A 248 34.92 -0.12 15.59
C HIS A 248 33.71 -0.92 16.05
N ARG A 249 32.94 -1.40 15.08
CA ARG A 249 31.90 -2.39 15.31
C ARG A 249 32.28 -3.63 14.50
N PRO A 250 32.14 -4.83 15.08
CA PRO A 250 32.34 -6.04 14.29
C PRO A 250 31.42 -5.99 13.07
N GLN A 251 31.94 -6.45 11.93
CA GLN A 251 31.15 -6.56 10.72
C GLN A 251 29.92 -7.43 11.04
N VAL A 252 28.74 -6.84 10.85
CA VAL A 252 27.50 -7.59 11.00
C VAL A 252 27.33 -8.38 9.72
N ASP A 253 27.01 -9.67 9.82
CA ASP A 253 26.61 -10.46 8.66
C ASP A 253 25.37 -9.80 8.04
N VAL A 254 25.63 -9.05 6.97
CA VAL A 254 24.60 -8.39 6.20
C VAL A 254 24.02 -9.46 5.31
N GLY A 255 22.95 -10.10 5.83
CA GLY A 255 22.10 -10.98 5.03
C GLY A 255 21.63 -10.29 3.73
N PRO A 256 20.82 -10.97 2.90
CA PRO A 256 20.45 -10.47 1.58
C PRO A 256 19.96 -9.01 1.62
N GLN A 257 20.37 -8.22 0.61
CA GLN A 257 20.01 -6.80 0.45
C GLN A 257 18.49 -6.65 0.39
N GLY A 258 17.88 -6.42 1.55
CA GLY A 258 16.44 -6.34 1.69
C GLY A 258 15.75 -7.70 1.72
N LEU A 259 14.57 -7.69 2.34
CA LEU A 259 13.72 -8.84 2.55
C LEU A 259 12.34 -8.57 1.94
N THR A 260 11.77 -9.63 1.36
CA THR A 260 10.37 -9.62 0.92
C THR A 260 9.47 -10.08 2.07
N VAL A 261 8.37 -9.36 2.27
CA VAL A 261 7.31 -9.77 3.20
C VAL A 261 5.94 -9.69 2.53
N ALA A 262 5.17 -10.78 2.63
CA ALA A 262 3.80 -10.87 2.17
C ALA A 262 2.82 -10.51 3.31
N LEU A 263 1.96 -9.53 3.07
CA LEU A 263 0.92 -9.05 3.98
C LEU A 263 -0.45 -9.44 3.43
N LEU A 264 -1.08 -10.44 4.05
CA LEU A 264 -2.25 -11.12 3.52
C LEU A 264 -3.44 -10.99 4.48
N ASP A 265 -4.61 -10.66 3.94
CA ASP A 265 -5.89 -10.69 4.67
C ASP A 265 -6.61 -12.02 4.45
N THR A 266 -6.62 -12.48 3.20
CA THR A 266 -7.22 -13.70 2.69
C THR A 266 -6.19 -14.51 1.90
N TRP A 267 -6.49 -15.80 1.67
CA TRP A 267 -5.57 -16.73 1.03
C TRP A 267 -6.28 -17.45 -0.13
N THR A 268 -6.00 -17.06 -1.37
CA THR A 268 -6.54 -17.74 -2.56
C THR A 268 -5.54 -18.75 -3.13
N PRO A 269 -5.98 -19.83 -3.80
CA PRO A 269 -5.06 -20.77 -4.43
C PRO A 269 -4.14 -20.12 -5.48
N GLU A 270 -4.63 -19.11 -6.20
CA GLU A 270 -3.87 -18.40 -7.23
C GLU A 270 -2.72 -17.59 -6.63
N PHE A 271 -3.00 -16.81 -5.58
CA PHE A 271 -1.98 -16.04 -4.88
C PHE A 271 -1.01 -16.93 -4.10
N ALA A 272 -1.49 -18.06 -3.56
CA ALA A 272 -0.64 -19.05 -2.91
C ALA A 272 0.40 -19.63 -3.88
N ARG A 273 -0.04 -20.03 -5.07
CA ARG A 273 0.84 -20.53 -6.13
C ARG A 273 1.87 -19.47 -6.53
N TYR A 274 1.41 -18.26 -6.84
CA TYR A 274 2.28 -17.12 -7.18
C TYR A 274 3.34 -16.85 -6.11
N LEU A 275 2.95 -16.77 -4.83
CA LEU A 275 3.90 -16.51 -3.74
C LEU A 275 4.95 -17.62 -3.60
N ARG A 276 4.59 -18.89 -3.81
CA ARG A 276 5.56 -20.00 -3.73
C ARG A 276 6.54 -19.99 -4.90
N GLU A 277 6.07 -19.66 -6.10
CA GLU A 277 6.88 -19.66 -7.32
C GLU A 277 7.82 -18.44 -7.36
N GLU A 278 7.30 -17.25 -7.06
CA GLU A 278 8.03 -15.99 -7.28
C GLU A 278 8.72 -15.46 -6.02
N HIS A 279 8.20 -15.83 -4.85
CA HIS A 279 8.69 -15.32 -3.58
C HIS A 279 8.85 -16.44 -2.52
N PRO A 280 9.58 -17.53 -2.82
CA PRO A 280 9.70 -18.68 -1.93
C PRO A 280 10.30 -18.37 -0.56
N SER A 281 11.17 -17.35 -0.48
CA SER A 281 11.82 -16.89 0.75
C SER A 281 11.06 -15.78 1.48
N ALA A 282 9.89 -15.35 0.99
CA ALA A 282 9.16 -14.24 1.60
C ALA A 282 8.67 -14.60 3.00
N GLN A 283 8.92 -13.68 3.93
CA GLN A 283 8.29 -13.73 5.24
C GLN A 283 6.78 -13.50 5.07
N ARG A 284 5.95 -14.17 5.87
CA ARG A 284 4.50 -14.10 5.73
C ARG A 284 3.85 -13.55 6.98
N MET A 285 2.98 -12.56 6.80
CA MET A 285 2.07 -12.05 7.83
C MET A 285 0.64 -12.30 7.36
N GLN A 286 -0.09 -13.10 8.13
CA GLN A 286 -1.47 -13.47 7.85
C GLN A 286 -2.27 -13.55 9.17
N PRO A 287 -3.61 -13.37 9.13
CA PRO A 287 -4.43 -13.49 10.32
C PRO A 287 -4.38 -14.92 10.87
N VAL A 288 -4.45 -15.05 12.20
CA VAL A 288 -4.47 -16.37 12.84
C VAL A 288 -5.89 -16.96 12.77
N PRO A 289 -6.08 -18.19 12.26
CA PRO A 289 -7.38 -18.84 12.26
C PRO A 289 -7.88 -19.07 13.69
N MET A 290 -8.87 -18.31 14.12
CA MET A 290 -9.47 -18.46 15.45
C MET A 290 -10.32 -19.74 15.51
N ARG A 291 -9.86 -20.74 16.26
CA ARG A 291 -10.57 -22.01 16.53
C ARG A 291 -11.17 -21.96 17.94
N LEU A 292 -12.37 -21.39 18.08
CA LEU A 292 -13.11 -21.51 19.33
C LEU A 292 -13.85 -22.86 19.33
N ALA A 293 -13.59 -23.71 20.34
CA ALA A 293 -13.99 -25.12 20.40
C ALA A 293 -15.50 -25.41 20.19
N PHE A 294 -16.36 -24.42 20.41
CA PHE A 294 -17.82 -24.51 20.27
C PHE A 294 -18.36 -24.05 18.92
N TRP A 295 -17.49 -23.68 17.97
CA TRP A 295 -17.88 -23.21 16.63
C TRP A 295 -17.54 -24.27 15.59
N ARG A 296 -18.56 -24.95 15.06
CA ARG A 296 -18.41 -25.99 14.04
C ARG A 296 -17.71 -25.46 12.79
N ARG A 297 -16.90 -26.33 12.20
CA ARG A 297 -16.20 -26.11 10.92
C ARG A 297 -17.23 -25.96 9.78
N PRO A 298 -17.10 -24.99 8.87
CA PRO A 298 -17.52 -25.21 7.49
C PRO A 298 -16.52 -26.21 6.87
N ALA A 299 -17.01 -27.37 6.45
CA ALA A 299 -16.20 -28.44 5.86
C ALA A 299 -15.72 -28.15 4.42
N THR A 300 -16.17 -27.03 3.82
CA THR A 300 -15.98 -26.72 2.40
C THR A 300 -15.43 -25.31 2.21
N GLY A 301 -14.23 -25.07 2.72
CA GLY A 301 -13.46 -23.90 2.33
C GLY A 301 -12.46 -24.30 1.26
N TRP A 302 -12.42 -23.57 0.14
CA TRP A 302 -11.31 -23.54 -0.83
C TRP A 302 -9.96 -23.13 -0.24
N HIS A 303 -9.92 -22.98 1.08
CA HIS A 303 -8.88 -22.33 1.84
C HIS A 303 -8.39 -23.34 2.86
N ARG A 304 -7.26 -23.98 2.54
CA ARG A 304 -6.06 -24.00 3.37
C ARG A 304 -5.12 -25.04 2.81
N GLU A 305 -4.03 -24.59 2.19
CA GLU A 305 -2.79 -25.31 2.47
C GLU A 305 -2.50 -25.18 3.97
N PRO A 306 -1.94 -26.22 4.60
CA PRO A 306 -1.41 -26.08 5.94
C PRO A 306 -0.43 -24.91 5.92
N ALA A 307 -0.67 -23.90 6.76
CA ALA A 307 0.31 -22.85 6.99
C ALA A 307 1.62 -23.56 7.32
N ALA A 308 2.56 -23.59 6.37
CA ALA A 308 3.87 -24.18 6.64
C ALA A 308 4.35 -23.57 7.95
N VAL A 309 4.79 -24.43 8.86
CA VAL A 309 5.13 -24.13 10.24
C VAL A 309 6.29 -23.13 10.25
N ALA A 310 5.99 -21.86 10.02
CA ALA A 310 6.88 -20.79 10.37
C ALA A 310 6.91 -20.79 11.90
N PRO A 311 8.09 -20.78 12.54
CA PRO A 311 8.19 -20.75 13.99
C PRO A 311 7.31 -19.62 14.50
N GLN A 312 6.30 -20.00 15.29
CA GLN A 312 5.35 -19.07 15.88
C GLN A 312 6.16 -18.09 16.71
N THR A 313 6.40 -16.91 16.15
CA THR A 313 7.02 -15.82 16.91
C THR A 313 6.03 -15.54 18.06
N PRO A 314 6.47 -15.38 19.32
CA PRO A 314 5.59 -15.27 20.49
C PRO A 314 4.58 -14.10 20.47
N TRP A 315 4.59 -13.30 19.40
CA TRP A 315 3.67 -12.20 19.13
C TRP A 315 2.99 -12.33 17.75
N ALA A 316 2.36 -13.45 17.44
CA ALA A 316 1.39 -13.50 16.34
C ALA A 316 0.31 -12.42 16.55
N PRO A 317 -0.29 -11.81 15.49
CA PRO A 317 -1.32 -10.78 15.62
C PRO A 317 -2.68 -11.38 16.07
N TRP A 318 -2.63 -12.28 17.06
CA TRP A 318 -3.76 -13.01 17.61
C TRP A 318 -4.81 -12.06 18.15
N THR A 319 -4.39 -10.98 18.84
CA THR A 319 -5.31 -9.98 19.39
C THR A 319 -6.10 -9.26 18.29
N ALA A 320 -5.43 -8.82 17.22
CA ALA A 320 -6.08 -8.22 16.06
C ALA A 320 -6.99 -9.22 15.33
N SER A 321 -6.53 -10.48 15.19
CA SER A 321 -7.29 -11.56 14.54
C SER A 321 -8.56 -11.94 15.33
N LEU A 322 -8.45 -12.04 16.66
CA LEU A 322 -9.56 -12.30 17.57
C LEU A 322 -10.55 -11.13 17.57
N ARG A 323 -10.06 -9.89 17.72
CA ARG A 323 -10.89 -8.68 17.69
C ARG A 323 -11.68 -8.61 16.39
N ARG A 324 -11.00 -8.83 15.25
CA ARG A 324 -11.63 -8.91 13.92
C ARG A 324 -12.70 -9.99 13.86
N ALA A 325 -12.40 -11.22 14.28
CA ALA A 325 -13.34 -12.35 14.22
C ALA A 325 -14.59 -12.11 15.07
N LEU A 326 -14.44 -11.56 16.27
CA LEU A 326 -15.56 -11.19 17.14
C LEU A 326 -16.39 -10.05 16.53
N TRP A 327 -15.74 -8.99 16.05
CA TRP A 327 -16.40 -7.83 15.46
C TRP A 327 -17.24 -8.20 14.25
N GLN A 328 -16.65 -8.95 13.30
CA GLN A 328 -17.35 -9.37 12.10
C GLN A 328 -18.55 -10.28 12.41
N ARG A 329 -18.46 -11.14 13.45
CA ARG A 329 -19.59 -11.98 13.88
C ARG A 329 -20.72 -11.17 14.52
N LEU A 330 -20.40 -10.20 15.37
CA LEU A 330 -21.38 -9.32 16.00
C LEU A 330 -22.20 -8.54 14.96
N TRP A 331 -21.55 -8.12 13.87
CA TRP A 331 -22.18 -7.31 12.82
C TRP A 331 -22.62 -8.12 11.59
N ALA A 332 -22.39 -9.43 11.55
CA ALA A 332 -22.69 -10.29 10.39
C ALA A 332 -24.17 -10.26 9.97
N ARG A 333 -25.09 -10.05 10.93
CA ARG A 333 -26.54 -10.09 10.73
C ARG A 333 -27.20 -8.72 10.60
N ARG A 334 -26.44 -7.61 10.68
CA ARG A 334 -27.00 -6.25 10.53
C ARG A 334 -26.65 -5.69 9.16
N ALA A 335 -27.69 -5.49 8.33
CA ALA A 335 -27.57 -4.83 7.03
C ALA A 335 -26.87 -3.46 7.17
N GLY A 336 -26.03 -3.09 6.19
CA GLY A 336 -25.22 -1.87 6.19
C GLY A 336 -23.97 -1.88 7.10
N ARG A 337 -23.96 -2.61 8.22
CA ARG A 337 -22.80 -2.67 9.15
C ARG A 337 -21.79 -3.77 8.82
N ARG A 338 -22.17 -4.73 7.98
CA ARG A 338 -21.28 -5.83 7.56
C ARG A 338 -20.04 -5.31 6.83
N GLN A 339 -20.20 -4.44 5.85
CA GLN A 339 -19.07 -3.90 5.06
C GLN A 339 -18.13 -3.05 5.93
N ALA A 340 -18.69 -2.17 6.76
CA ALA A 340 -17.92 -1.39 7.74
C ALA A 340 -17.11 -2.29 8.67
N SER A 341 -17.70 -3.41 9.15
CA SER A 341 -16.98 -4.36 10.01
C SER A 341 -15.82 -5.09 9.32
N LEU A 342 -15.87 -5.26 7.99
CA LEU A 342 -14.76 -5.82 7.20
C LEU A 342 -13.61 -4.82 7.11
N ILE A 343 -13.92 -3.56 6.77
CA ILE A 343 -12.94 -2.46 6.68
C ILE A 343 -12.27 -2.23 8.04
N ASP A 344 -13.02 -2.28 9.14
CA ASP A 344 -12.46 -2.21 10.50
C ASP A 344 -11.46 -3.34 10.76
N GLY A 345 -11.82 -4.57 10.38
CA GLY A 345 -10.96 -5.73 10.51
C GLY A 345 -9.66 -5.60 9.72
N GLN A 346 -9.75 -5.13 8.47
CA GLN A 346 -8.61 -4.87 7.58
C GLN A 346 -7.70 -3.78 8.15
N ARG A 347 -8.28 -2.70 8.68
CA ARG A 347 -7.55 -1.63 9.36
C ARG A 347 -6.74 -2.15 10.55
N TRP A 348 -7.34 -2.94 11.44
CA TRP A 348 -6.64 -3.49 12.61
C TRP A 348 -5.53 -4.45 12.20
N LEU A 349 -5.75 -5.25 11.16
CA LEU A 349 -4.74 -6.16 10.63
C LEU A 349 -3.56 -5.39 10.02
N ALA A 350 -3.84 -4.39 9.18
CA ALA A 350 -2.83 -3.51 8.60
C ALA A 350 -2.00 -2.78 9.66
N GLN A 351 -2.63 -2.29 10.74
CA GLN A 351 -1.92 -1.68 11.88
C GLN A 351 -0.99 -2.70 12.56
N ALA A 352 -1.47 -3.91 12.82
CA ALA A 352 -0.68 -4.97 13.45
C ALA A 352 0.50 -5.40 12.57
N PHE A 353 0.31 -5.49 11.26
CA PHE A 353 1.37 -5.80 10.30
C PHE A 353 2.38 -4.66 10.18
N ALA A 354 1.92 -3.42 10.02
CA ALA A 354 2.79 -2.25 9.92
C ALA A 354 3.70 -2.08 11.15
N ALA A 355 3.20 -2.39 12.35
CA ALA A 355 3.99 -2.35 13.59
C ALA A 355 5.10 -3.42 13.64
N ARG A 356 5.03 -4.46 12.81
CA ARG A 356 6.02 -5.55 12.71
C ARG A 356 6.98 -5.39 11.53
N LEU A 357 6.70 -4.45 10.63
CA LEU A 357 7.60 -4.16 9.51
C LEU A 357 8.92 -3.62 10.04
N LYS A 358 10.01 -4.21 9.54
CA LYS A 358 11.37 -3.82 9.87
C LYS A 358 11.96 -2.93 8.77
N PRO A 359 13.07 -2.23 9.04
CA PRO A 359 13.77 -1.46 8.00
C PRO A 359 14.20 -2.32 6.80
N GLU A 360 14.55 -3.58 7.03
CA GLU A 360 15.02 -4.51 6.00
C GLU A 360 13.90 -5.02 5.10
N HIS A 361 12.62 -4.85 5.46
CA HIS A 361 11.49 -5.18 4.58
C HIS A 361 11.38 -4.13 3.47
N THR A 362 12.17 -4.27 2.42
CA THR A 362 12.25 -3.34 1.29
C THR A 362 11.22 -3.63 0.20
N GLN A 363 10.76 -4.88 0.10
CA GLN A 363 9.70 -5.30 -0.81
C GLN A 363 8.49 -5.83 -0.02
N LEU A 364 7.32 -5.30 -0.34
CA LEU A 364 6.05 -5.73 0.22
C LEU A 364 5.19 -6.38 -0.87
N VAL A 365 4.69 -7.59 -0.60
CA VAL A 365 3.62 -8.20 -1.40
C VAL A 365 2.33 -8.05 -0.62
N VAL A 366 1.43 -7.19 -1.06
CA VAL A 366 0.29 -6.70 -0.26
C VAL A 366 -1.02 -7.07 -0.93
N GLU A 367 -1.92 -7.70 -0.18
CA GLU A 367 -3.30 -7.83 -0.64
C GLU A 367 -4.00 -6.47 -0.69
N GLN A 368 -4.69 -6.20 -1.80
CA GLN A 368 -5.36 -4.93 -2.07
C GLN A 368 -6.23 -4.42 -0.89
N SER A 369 -6.90 -5.32 -0.18
CA SER A 369 -7.75 -4.99 0.97
C SER A 369 -7.02 -4.28 2.12
N LEU A 370 -5.71 -4.49 2.27
CA LEU A 370 -4.87 -3.87 3.31
C LEU A 370 -4.20 -2.58 2.84
N LEU A 371 -4.12 -2.41 1.52
CA LEU A 371 -3.36 -1.37 0.84
C LEU A 371 -3.75 0.06 1.28
N PRO A 372 -5.03 0.48 1.33
CA PRO A 372 -5.38 1.85 1.72
C PRO A 372 -5.03 2.15 3.19
N HIS A 373 -5.06 1.15 4.06
CA HIS A 373 -4.71 1.32 5.47
C HIS A 373 -3.20 1.44 5.65
N LEU A 374 -2.40 0.63 4.95
CA LEU A 374 -0.95 0.72 4.96
C LEU A 374 -0.46 2.05 4.37
N GLN A 375 -1.13 2.54 3.33
CA GLN A 375 -0.89 3.85 2.76
C GLN A 375 -1.08 4.97 3.79
N ARG A 376 -2.21 5.00 4.50
CA ARG A 376 -2.49 6.01 5.53
C ARG A 376 -1.50 5.96 6.69
N LEU A 377 -0.92 4.80 6.97
CA LEU A 377 0.11 4.64 7.99
C LEU A 377 1.50 5.11 7.51
N GLY A 378 1.68 5.39 6.22
CA GLY A 378 2.99 5.63 5.60
C GLY A 378 3.86 4.36 5.56
N ALA A 379 3.24 3.18 5.68
CA ALA A 379 3.96 1.91 5.76
C ALA A 379 4.49 1.46 4.38
N LEU A 380 4.01 2.05 3.28
CA LEU A 380 4.47 1.73 1.92
C LEU A 380 5.65 2.60 1.47
N ASP A 381 5.85 3.76 2.12
CA ASP A 381 6.84 4.77 1.72
C ASP A 381 8.24 4.19 1.72
N GLY A 382 9.05 4.42 0.68
CA GLY A 382 10.41 3.88 0.61
C GLY A 382 10.49 2.38 0.32
N ARG A 383 9.41 1.71 -0.07
CA ARG A 383 9.39 0.25 -0.34
C ARG A 383 8.84 -0.03 -1.75
N SER A 384 9.33 -1.10 -2.37
CA SER A 384 8.71 -1.66 -3.58
C SER A 384 7.43 -2.41 -3.19
N VAL A 385 6.33 -2.20 -3.91
CA VAL A 385 5.01 -2.74 -3.55
C VAL A 385 4.43 -3.55 -4.70
N VAL A 386 4.29 -4.85 -4.50
CA VAL A 386 3.53 -5.75 -5.36
C VAL A 386 2.13 -5.87 -4.79
N VAL A 387 1.09 -5.62 -5.60
CA VAL A 387 -0.30 -5.69 -5.17
C VAL A 387 -0.94 -6.98 -5.65
N LEU A 388 -1.46 -7.78 -4.72
CA LEU A 388 -2.34 -8.91 -5.01
C LEU A 388 -3.77 -8.37 -5.09
N ALA A 389 -4.23 -8.11 -6.31
CA ALA A 389 -5.51 -7.46 -6.58
C ALA A 389 -6.62 -8.49 -6.79
N GLY A 390 -7.57 -8.54 -5.85
CA GLY A 390 -8.70 -9.46 -5.89
C GLY A 390 -10.00 -8.82 -6.37
N ALA A 391 -10.07 -7.49 -6.41
CA ALA A 391 -11.30 -6.77 -6.71
C ALA A 391 -11.01 -5.51 -7.53
N LEU A 392 -12.06 -4.92 -8.10
CA LEU A 392 -11.95 -3.57 -8.64
C LEU A 392 -11.65 -2.56 -7.51
N PRO A 393 -10.96 -1.46 -7.80
CA PRO A 393 -10.82 -0.36 -6.84
C PRO A 393 -12.17 0.14 -6.34
N MET A 394 -12.22 0.65 -5.11
CA MET A 394 -13.44 1.11 -4.45
C MET A 394 -14.18 2.17 -5.28
N ALA A 395 -13.44 3.10 -5.89
CA ALA A 395 -14.02 4.13 -6.76
C ALA A 395 -14.76 3.53 -7.97
N ASP A 396 -14.20 2.49 -8.59
CA ASP A 396 -14.80 1.80 -9.72
C ASP A 396 -16.04 0.99 -9.31
N ILE A 397 -15.99 0.37 -8.11
CA ILE A 397 -17.14 -0.31 -7.53
C ILE A 397 -18.29 0.68 -7.28
N GLU A 398 -18.01 1.83 -6.67
CA GLU A 398 -19.01 2.87 -6.41
C GLU A 398 -19.63 3.40 -7.70
N GLN A 399 -18.81 3.71 -8.70
CA GLN A 399 -19.28 4.16 -10.01
C GLN A 399 -20.24 3.16 -10.66
N ARG A 400 -19.89 1.86 -10.68
CA ARG A 400 -20.76 0.82 -11.25
C ARG A 400 -22.08 0.69 -10.51
N LEU A 401 -22.04 0.81 -9.19
CA LEU A 401 -23.24 0.72 -8.38
C LEU A 401 -24.13 1.95 -8.54
N ASP A 402 -23.57 3.14 -8.74
CA ASP A 402 -24.31 4.35 -9.11
C ASP A 402 -24.97 4.21 -10.49
N GLU A 403 -24.24 3.67 -11.46
CA GLU A 403 -24.77 3.33 -12.79
C GLU A 403 -25.95 2.34 -12.70
N ALA A 404 -25.80 1.25 -11.95
CA ALA A 404 -26.87 0.28 -11.72
C ALA A 404 -28.05 0.90 -10.96
N SER A 405 -27.80 1.79 -9.99
CA SER A 405 -28.87 2.46 -9.22
C SER A 405 -29.70 3.40 -10.08
N ARG A 406 -29.16 3.98 -11.16
CA ARG A 406 -29.98 4.76 -12.12
C ARG A 406 -31.02 3.90 -12.83
N ARG A 407 -30.72 2.62 -13.07
CA ARG A 407 -31.66 1.66 -13.67
C ARG A 407 -32.66 1.11 -12.67
N TRP A 408 -32.20 0.87 -11.44
CA TRP A 408 -33.03 0.32 -10.35
C TRP A 408 -33.00 1.25 -9.13
N PRO A 409 -33.68 2.41 -9.17
CA PRO A 409 -33.56 3.47 -8.16
C PRO A 409 -34.10 3.07 -6.79
N ASP A 410 -35.01 2.09 -6.72
CA ASP A 410 -35.65 1.66 -5.48
C ASP A 410 -34.88 0.56 -4.73
N ASP A 411 -33.78 0.05 -5.29
CA ASP A 411 -33.03 -1.06 -4.68
C ASP A 411 -31.91 -0.55 -3.77
N ALA A 412 -32.14 -0.62 -2.46
CA ALA A 412 -31.19 -0.16 -1.45
C ALA A 412 -29.84 -0.91 -1.49
N THR A 413 -29.79 -2.13 -2.05
CA THR A 413 -28.57 -2.96 -2.11
C THR A 413 -27.52 -2.46 -3.11
N LEU A 414 -27.89 -1.49 -3.95
CA LEU A 414 -26.98 -0.77 -4.86
C LEU A 414 -26.33 0.46 -4.20
N ARG A 415 -26.87 0.91 -3.06
CA ARG A 415 -26.37 2.08 -2.33
C ARG A 415 -25.64 1.69 -1.03
N ASP A 416 -25.58 0.41 -0.69
CA ASP A 416 -25.04 -0.08 0.59
C ASP A 416 -23.50 -0.13 0.65
N PHE A 417 -22.83 -0.08 -0.51
CA PHE A 417 -21.37 -0.08 -0.61
C PHE A 417 -20.86 1.33 -0.86
N ARG A 418 -20.59 2.07 0.23
CA ARG A 418 -19.93 3.38 0.17
C ARG A 418 -18.78 3.39 1.16
N ALA A 419 -17.58 3.64 0.65
CA ALA A 419 -16.38 3.77 1.45
C ALA A 419 -16.16 5.23 1.83
N ASP A 420 -15.41 5.45 2.91
CA ASP A 420 -14.98 6.79 3.28
C ASP A 420 -14.10 7.38 2.16
N PRO A 421 -14.34 8.62 1.68
CA PRO A 421 -13.59 9.20 0.56
C PRO A 421 -12.07 9.27 0.81
N SER A 422 -11.63 9.39 2.08
CA SER A 422 -10.20 9.36 2.39
C SER A 422 -9.59 7.98 2.21
N LEU A 423 -10.38 6.92 2.44
CA LEU A 423 -9.96 5.54 2.20
C LEU A 423 -9.87 5.24 0.71
N VAL A 424 -10.85 5.70 -0.08
CA VAL A 424 -10.84 5.57 -1.55
C VAL A 424 -9.60 6.26 -2.13
N ARG A 425 -9.33 7.51 -1.74
CA ARG A 425 -8.10 8.22 -2.15
C ARG A 425 -6.83 7.48 -1.75
N ALA A 426 -6.79 6.90 -0.54
CA ALA A 426 -5.65 6.13 -0.09
C ALA A 426 -5.43 4.86 -0.93
N GLU A 427 -6.49 4.17 -1.35
CA GLU A 427 -6.37 3.02 -2.25
C GLU A 427 -5.79 3.45 -3.60
N SER A 428 -6.33 4.53 -4.21
CA SER A 428 -5.84 5.03 -5.50
C SER A 428 -4.36 5.43 -5.45
N LEU A 429 -3.94 6.18 -4.42
CA LEU A 429 -2.54 6.58 -4.23
C LEU A 429 -1.59 5.38 -4.03
N ALA A 430 -2.10 4.32 -3.40
CA ALA A 430 -1.32 3.13 -3.14
C ALA A 430 -1.26 2.17 -4.34
N MET A 431 -2.30 2.18 -5.18
CA MET A 431 -2.31 1.45 -6.44
C MET A 431 -1.38 2.11 -7.47
N ALA A 432 -1.38 3.45 -7.54
CA ALA A 432 -0.55 4.21 -8.47
C ALA A 432 0.97 4.04 -8.23
N ARG A 433 1.37 3.63 -7.01
CA ARG A 433 2.78 3.34 -6.65
C ARG A 433 3.17 1.87 -6.78
N ALA A 434 2.24 0.99 -7.17
CA ALA A 434 2.53 -0.42 -7.31
C ALA A 434 3.63 -0.63 -8.36
N SER A 435 4.65 -1.43 -8.02
CA SER A 435 5.67 -1.87 -8.98
C SER A 435 5.15 -3.03 -9.83
N ALA A 436 4.27 -3.86 -9.26
CA ALA A 436 3.56 -4.91 -9.97
C ALA A 436 2.16 -5.12 -9.41
N ILE A 437 1.26 -5.57 -10.28
CA ILE A 437 -0.13 -5.91 -9.97
C ILE A 437 -0.36 -7.35 -10.43
N VAL A 438 -0.82 -8.19 -9.50
CA VAL A 438 -1.02 -9.62 -9.72
C VAL A 438 -2.49 -9.94 -9.48
N THR A 439 -3.15 -10.51 -10.48
CA THR A 439 -4.57 -10.83 -10.36
C THR A 439 -4.97 -11.99 -11.28
N PRO A 440 -5.83 -12.91 -10.85
CA PRO A 440 -6.48 -13.84 -11.76
C PRO A 440 -7.69 -13.23 -12.50
N HIS A 441 -8.18 -12.07 -12.03
CA HIS A 441 -9.46 -11.52 -12.44
C HIS A 441 -9.31 -10.63 -13.68
N ALA A 442 -9.82 -11.07 -14.83
CA ALA A 442 -9.57 -10.42 -16.13
C ALA A 442 -10.03 -8.95 -16.20
N GLU A 443 -11.21 -8.66 -15.63
CA GLU A 443 -11.77 -7.31 -15.55
C GLU A 443 -10.90 -6.38 -14.67
N VAL A 444 -10.36 -6.91 -13.56
CA VAL A 444 -9.47 -6.16 -12.66
C VAL A 444 -8.14 -5.91 -13.34
N ALA A 445 -7.59 -6.91 -14.04
CA ALA A 445 -6.36 -6.77 -14.82
C ALA A 445 -6.48 -5.62 -15.85
N ARG A 446 -7.58 -5.61 -16.63
CA ARG A 446 -7.86 -4.55 -17.61
C ARG A 446 -7.98 -3.18 -16.96
N ARG A 447 -8.72 -3.07 -15.85
CA ARG A 447 -8.94 -1.77 -15.19
C ARG A 447 -7.65 -1.23 -14.56
N LEU A 448 -6.89 -2.10 -13.90
CA LEU A 448 -5.65 -1.71 -13.23
C LEU A 448 -4.52 -1.38 -14.20
N ALA A 449 -4.48 -1.99 -15.39
CA ALA A 449 -3.57 -1.58 -16.46
C ALA A 449 -3.72 -0.08 -16.82
N ALA A 450 -4.95 0.44 -16.79
CA ALA A 450 -5.23 1.84 -17.05
C ALA A 450 -4.92 2.76 -15.86
N LEU A 451 -5.17 2.30 -14.63
CA LEU A 451 -4.98 3.10 -13.41
C LEU A 451 -3.53 3.16 -12.93
N ALA A 452 -2.74 2.13 -13.21
CA ALA A 452 -1.33 2.03 -12.83
C ALA A 452 -0.49 1.59 -14.04
N PRO A 453 -0.36 2.43 -15.08
CA PRO A 453 0.32 2.05 -16.33
C PRO A 453 1.81 1.75 -16.16
N GLN A 454 2.41 2.23 -15.06
CA GLN A 454 3.81 1.97 -14.70
C GLN A 454 4.02 0.63 -13.98
N ALA A 455 2.94 -0.02 -13.52
CA ALA A 455 3.02 -1.28 -12.80
C ALA A 455 3.11 -2.45 -13.79
N MET A 456 3.98 -3.42 -13.50
CA MET A 456 3.98 -4.68 -14.24
C MET A 456 2.70 -5.46 -13.93
N LEU A 457 1.84 -5.67 -14.93
CA LEU A 457 0.63 -6.45 -14.77
C LEU A 457 0.91 -7.95 -15.03
N ARG A 458 0.59 -8.80 -14.04
CA ARG A 458 0.64 -10.25 -14.16
C ARG A 458 -0.75 -10.85 -14.00
N LYS A 459 -1.32 -11.32 -15.11
CA LYS A 459 -2.55 -12.12 -15.10
C LYS A 459 -2.21 -13.55 -14.65
N LEU A 460 -2.97 -14.06 -13.68
CA LEU A 460 -2.88 -15.45 -13.22
C LEU A 460 -4.02 -16.27 -13.82
N GLU A 461 -3.81 -17.57 -14.00
CA GLU A 461 -4.88 -18.50 -14.31
C GLU A 461 -5.72 -18.81 -13.05
N TRP A 462 -7.05 -18.87 -13.22
CA TRP A 462 -7.96 -19.30 -12.17
C TRP A 462 -7.69 -20.75 -11.75
N ALA A 463 -7.68 -21.02 -10.44
CA ALA A 463 -7.58 -22.38 -9.95
C ALA A 463 -8.97 -23.03 -9.91
N LEU A 464 -9.16 -24.08 -10.72
CA LEU A 464 -10.37 -24.89 -10.71
C LEU A 464 -10.33 -25.90 -9.55
N PRO A 465 -11.42 -26.10 -8.80
CA PRO A 465 -11.50 -27.12 -7.77
C PRO A 465 -11.62 -28.49 -8.40
N ARG A 466 -11.43 -29.54 -7.60
CA ARG A 466 -11.96 -30.86 -7.98
C ARG A 466 -13.47 -30.87 -7.78
N ALA A 467 -14.22 -31.18 -8.82
CA ALA A 467 -15.66 -31.38 -8.78
C ALA A 467 -16.02 -32.64 -9.58
N GLY A 468 -17.04 -33.36 -9.13
CA GLY A 468 -17.60 -34.46 -9.91
C GLY A 468 -18.43 -33.91 -11.06
N ALA A 469 -18.45 -34.61 -12.19
CA ALA A 469 -19.31 -34.27 -13.31
C ALA A 469 -20.78 -34.29 -12.88
N VAL A 470 -21.52 -33.25 -13.25
CA VAL A 470 -22.95 -33.13 -12.95
C VAL A 470 -23.73 -33.71 -14.10
N VAL A 471 -24.59 -34.69 -13.81
CA VAL A 471 -25.52 -35.23 -14.79
C VAL A 471 -26.77 -34.35 -14.80
N ARG A 472 -27.20 -33.94 -16.01
CA ARG A 472 -28.47 -33.25 -16.19
C ARG A 472 -29.62 -34.18 -15.83
N THR A 473 -30.61 -33.66 -15.11
CA THR A 473 -31.86 -34.38 -14.90
C THR A 473 -32.80 -34.06 -16.04
N ASP A 474 -33.34 -35.09 -16.70
CA ASP A 474 -34.46 -34.93 -17.62
C ASP A 474 -35.68 -34.48 -16.82
N ALA A 475 -35.98 -33.19 -16.91
CA ALA A 475 -37.12 -32.57 -16.26
C ALA A 475 -37.82 -31.69 -17.30
N ASP A 476 -39.14 -31.55 -17.18
CA ASP A 476 -39.98 -30.79 -18.12
C ASP A 476 -39.50 -29.33 -18.34
N HIS A 477 -38.72 -28.80 -17.40
CA HIS A 477 -38.27 -27.41 -17.38
C HIS A 477 -36.79 -27.31 -16.97
N PRO A 478 -35.98 -26.47 -17.65
CA PRO A 478 -34.56 -26.32 -17.34
C PRO A 478 -34.36 -25.72 -15.95
N LEU A 479 -33.36 -26.25 -15.23
CA LEU A 479 -32.95 -25.75 -13.91
C LEU A 479 -31.81 -24.75 -14.04
N ILE A 480 -32.10 -23.51 -13.66
CA ILE A 480 -31.18 -22.38 -13.67
C ILE A 480 -30.73 -22.12 -12.24
N VAL A 481 -29.41 -22.11 -12.01
CA VAL A 481 -28.84 -21.82 -10.69
C VAL A 481 -28.27 -20.42 -10.65
N PHE A 482 -28.87 -19.54 -9.87
CA PHE A 482 -28.34 -18.22 -9.58
C PHE A 482 -27.29 -18.29 -8.47
N ALA A 483 -26.02 -18.08 -8.83
CA ALA A 483 -24.86 -18.28 -7.98
C ALA A 483 -24.57 -17.11 -7.02
N ALA A 484 -25.60 -16.54 -6.40
CA ALA A 484 -25.48 -15.49 -5.39
C ALA A 484 -26.79 -15.29 -4.62
N SER A 485 -26.71 -14.62 -3.46
CA SER A 485 -27.91 -14.11 -2.78
C SER A 485 -28.69 -13.19 -3.71
N ALA A 486 -30.03 -13.14 -3.56
CA ALA A 486 -30.95 -12.36 -4.38
C ALA A 486 -30.84 -10.83 -4.17
N LEU A 487 -29.71 -10.27 -4.58
CA LEU A 487 -29.32 -8.87 -4.43
C LEU A 487 -29.17 -8.21 -5.81
N ALA A 488 -29.60 -6.96 -5.96
CA ALA A 488 -29.51 -6.26 -7.24
C ALA A 488 -28.06 -6.10 -7.72
N ARG A 489 -27.09 -5.82 -6.83
CA ARG A 489 -25.66 -5.75 -7.22
C ARG A 489 -25.10 -7.07 -7.77
N LYS A 490 -25.78 -8.19 -7.50
CA LYS A 490 -25.44 -9.53 -8.01
C LYS A 490 -26.21 -9.89 -9.28
N GLY A 491 -27.01 -8.96 -9.82
CA GLY A 491 -27.75 -9.15 -11.06
C GLY A 491 -29.13 -9.76 -10.89
N ALA A 492 -29.69 -9.80 -9.68
CA ALA A 492 -30.94 -10.51 -9.43
C ALA A 492 -32.13 -9.89 -10.19
N ARG A 493 -32.14 -8.56 -10.39
CA ARG A 493 -33.17 -7.83 -11.15
C ARG A 493 -33.08 -8.15 -12.64
N GLU A 494 -31.86 -8.17 -13.17
CA GLU A 494 -31.56 -8.52 -14.56
C GLU A 494 -31.95 -9.96 -14.84
N LEU A 495 -31.63 -10.88 -13.93
CA LEU A 495 -32.02 -12.27 -14.05
C LEU A 495 -33.54 -12.42 -14.03
N ALA A 496 -34.24 -11.79 -13.10
CA ALA A 496 -35.71 -11.82 -13.07
C ALA A 496 -36.32 -11.36 -14.40
N ALA A 497 -35.83 -10.24 -14.95
CA ALA A 497 -36.28 -9.72 -16.23
C ALA A 497 -35.97 -10.66 -17.42
N ALA A 498 -34.81 -11.33 -17.41
CA ALA A 498 -34.42 -12.27 -18.45
C ALA A 498 -35.22 -13.58 -18.42
N LEU A 499 -35.67 -14.01 -17.22
CA LEU A 499 -36.48 -15.20 -17.02
C LEU A 499 -37.99 -14.96 -17.15
N GLN A 500 -38.42 -13.71 -17.23
CA GLN A 500 -39.83 -13.35 -17.42
C GLN A 500 -40.41 -14.11 -18.62
N ASP A 501 -41.57 -14.73 -18.38
CA ASP A 501 -42.34 -15.53 -19.36
C ASP A 501 -41.58 -16.73 -19.95
N TRP A 502 -40.49 -17.18 -19.29
CA TRP A 502 -39.78 -18.40 -19.67
C TRP A 502 -40.08 -19.53 -18.67
N PRO A 503 -40.74 -20.63 -19.10
CA PRO A 503 -41.01 -21.76 -18.23
C PRO A 503 -39.70 -22.45 -17.81
N CYS A 504 -39.27 -22.21 -16.57
CA CYS A 504 -38.01 -22.68 -15.99
C CYS A 504 -38.11 -22.87 -14.47
N ARG A 505 -37.14 -23.61 -13.90
CA ARG A 505 -36.95 -23.74 -12.46
C ARG A 505 -35.76 -22.89 -12.04
N LEU A 506 -35.89 -22.12 -10.96
CA LEU A 506 -34.83 -21.26 -10.45
C LEU A 506 -34.37 -21.75 -9.07
N ARG A 507 -33.06 -21.96 -8.92
CA ARG A 507 -32.40 -22.20 -7.65
C ARG A 507 -31.51 -21.03 -7.29
N VAL A 508 -31.72 -20.43 -6.14
CA VAL A 508 -30.96 -19.26 -5.66
C VAL A 508 -30.06 -19.66 -4.50
N LEU A 509 -28.77 -19.31 -4.57
CA LEU A 509 -27.82 -19.57 -3.48
C LEU A 509 -27.82 -18.44 -2.44
N GLY A 510 -27.80 -18.76 -1.16
CA GLY A 510 -27.71 -17.76 -0.10
C GLY A 510 -29.05 -17.20 0.33
N SER A 511 -29.17 -15.88 0.46
CA SER A 511 -30.31 -15.22 1.11
C SER A 511 -31.38 -14.77 0.10
N PRO A 512 -32.67 -14.83 0.46
CA PRO A 512 -33.75 -14.25 -0.34
C PRO A 512 -33.65 -12.72 -0.43
N SER A 513 -34.38 -12.16 -1.39
CA SER A 513 -34.51 -10.71 -1.53
C SER A 513 -35.49 -10.17 -0.51
N ASP A 514 -35.30 -8.93 -0.08
CA ASP A 514 -36.29 -8.20 0.71
C ASP A 514 -37.54 -7.84 -0.12
N ASP A 515 -37.43 -7.85 -1.46
CA ASP A 515 -38.56 -7.69 -2.37
C ASP A 515 -39.20 -9.04 -2.72
N ALA A 516 -40.33 -9.34 -2.06
CA ALA A 516 -41.10 -10.56 -2.30
C ALA A 516 -41.61 -10.71 -3.75
N ARG A 517 -41.61 -9.63 -4.53
CA ARG A 517 -42.08 -9.64 -5.93
C ARG A 517 -40.97 -9.90 -6.94
N LEU A 518 -39.71 -10.00 -6.51
CA LEU A 518 -38.55 -10.12 -7.40
C LEU A 518 -38.71 -11.24 -8.45
N TRP A 519 -39.21 -12.41 -8.03
CA TRP A 519 -39.33 -13.59 -8.90
C TRP A 519 -40.76 -13.84 -9.40
N ARG A 520 -41.64 -12.82 -9.37
CA ARG A 520 -43.02 -12.97 -9.82
C ARG A 520 -43.06 -13.39 -11.30
N GLY A 521 -43.74 -14.49 -11.58
CA GLY A 521 -43.84 -15.07 -12.94
C GLY A 521 -42.92 -16.26 -13.18
N ILE A 522 -42.04 -16.61 -12.23
CA ILE A 522 -41.21 -17.83 -12.29
C ILE A 522 -41.91 -18.94 -11.50
N GLY A 523 -42.22 -20.05 -12.17
CA GLY A 523 -43.10 -21.10 -11.64
C GLY A 523 -42.56 -21.86 -10.42
N HIS A 524 -41.23 -22.01 -10.30
CA HIS A 524 -40.62 -22.69 -9.16
C HIS A 524 -39.30 -22.02 -8.76
N VAL A 525 -39.25 -21.49 -7.53
CA VAL A 525 -38.07 -20.85 -6.95
C VAL A 525 -37.70 -21.54 -5.64
N GLU A 526 -36.49 -22.08 -5.56
CA GLU A 526 -35.94 -22.68 -4.34
C GLU A 526 -34.67 -21.96 -3.87
N TYR A 527 -34.45 -21.96 -2.55
CA TYR A 527 -33.26 -21.36 -1.93
C TYR A 527 -32.38 -22.43 -1.31
N MET A 528 -31.09 -22.39 -1.62
CA MET A 528 -30.12 -23.34 -1.09
C MET A 528 -28.93 -22.64 -0.42
N ASN A 529 -28.34 -23.33 0.56
CA ASN A 529 -27.09 -22.90 1.16
C ASN A 529 -25.89 -23.36 0.29
N TRP A 530 -24.74 -22.72 0.52
CA TRP A 530 -23.48 -22.99 -0.20
C TRP A 530 -22.85 -24.37 0.08
N GLN A 531 -23.35 -25.08 1.10
CA GLN A 531 -22.80 -26.36 1.55
C GLN A 531 -23.53 -27.57 0.95
N GLY A 532 -24.74 -27.39 0.43
CA GLY A 532 -25.53 -28.44 -0.22
C GLY A 532 -25.03 -28.79 -1.63
N ASP A 533 -25.65 -29.81 -2.22
CA ASP A 533 -25.41 -30.19 -3.61
C ASP A 533 -26.22 -29.33 -4.58
N TRP A 534 -25.89 -28.04 -4.60
CA TRP A 534 -26.63 -27.04 -5.35
C TRP A 534 -26.43 -27.13 -6.87
N LEU A 535 -25.45 -27.93 -7.34
CA LEU A 535 -25.21 -28.18 -8.75
C LEU A 535 -26.07 -29.32 -9.31
N ALA A 536 -26.63 -30.19 -8.47
CA ALA A 536 -27.41 -31.33 -8.92
C ALA A 536 -28.54 -30.93 -9.88
N GLY A 537 -28.55 -31.54 -11.07
CA GLY A 537 -29.53 -31.29 -12.14
C GLY A 537 -29.46 -29.92 -12.80
N ALA A 538 -28.45 -29.10 -12.49
CA ALA A 538 -28.32 -27.76 -13.05
C ALA A 538 -28.06 -27.84 -14.56
N HIS A 539 -28.85 -27.09 -15.33
CA HIS A 539 -28.63 -26.94 -16.77
C HIS A 539 -27.63 -25.82 -17.06
N VAL A 540 -27.71 -24.75 -16.28
CA VAL A 540 -26.82 -23.59 -16.38
C VAL A 540 -26.65 -22.93 -15.02
N VAL A 541 -25.44 -22.46 -14.74
CA VAL A 541 -25.16 -21.60 -13.58
C VAL A 541 -24.97 -20.16 -14.05
N VAL A 542 -25.66 -19.23 -13.40
CA VAL A 542 -25.74 -17.84 -13.83
C VAL A 542 -25.31 -16.86 -12.74
N LEU A 543 -24.54 -15.83 -13.12
CA LEU A 543 -24.22 -14.69 -12.26
C LEU A 543 -24.01 -13.41 -13.11
N PRO A 544 -25.07 -12.63 -13.36
CA PRO A 544 -24.99 -11.39 -14.15
C PRO A 544 -24.66 -10.20 -13.23
N ALA A 545 -23.60 -10.33 -12.42
CA ALA A 545 -23.28 -9.36 -11.38
C ALA A 545 -22.84 -8.00 -11.95
N HIS A 546 -23.10 -6.94 -11.19
CA HIS A 546 -22.45 -5.64 -11.42
C HIS A 546 -21.06 -5.61 -10.78
N VAL A 547 -20.91 -6.30 -9.65
CA VAL A 547 -19.67 -6.39 -8.88
C VAL A 547 -19.48 -7.81 -8.32
N GLU A 548 -18.38 -8.45 -8.72
CA GLU A 548 -17.92 -9.73 -8.19
C GLU A 548 -16.39 -9.69 -8.05
N HIS A 549 -15.86 -10.32 -7.02
CA HIS A 549 -14.42 -10.36 -6.72
C HIS A 549 -13.92 -11.79 -6.43
N SER A 550 -14.84 -12.73 -6.21
CA SER A 550 -14.52 -14.12 -5.89
C SER A 550 -15.55 -15.06 -6.52
N PRO A 551 -15.48 -15.28 -7.85
CA PRO A 551 -16.45 -16.08 -8.61
C PRO A 551 -16.32 -17.59 -8.37
N ARG A 552 -16.07 -18.04 -7.13
CA ARG A 552 -15.74 -19.44 -6.78
C ARG A 552 -16.85 -20.42 -7.10
N ALA A 553 -18.10 -19.97 -7.03
CA ALA A 553 -19.26 -20.76 -7.43
C ALA A 553 -19.21 -21.11 -8.93
N LEU A 554 -18.86 -20.11 -9.76
CA LEU A 554 -18.74 -20.27 -11.20
C LEU A 554 -17.57 -21.18 -11.55
N LEU A 555 -16.42 -21.02 -10.89
CA LEU A 555 -15.27 -21.91 -11.08
C LEU A 555 -15.60 -23.36 -10.72
N ARG A 556 -16.43 -23.58 -9.69
CA ARG A 556 -16.91 -24.94 -9.34
C ARG A 556 -17.86 -25.50 -10.39
N ALA A 557 -18.74 -24.66 -10.96
CA ALA A 557 -19.66 -25.06 -12.01
C ALA A 557 -18.91 -25.47 -13.28
N VAL A 558 -17.94 -24.66 -13.72
CA VAL A 558 -17.05 -24.99 -14.84
C VAL A 558 -16.31 -26.29 -14.57
N ALA A 559 -15.68 -26.45 -13.40
CA ALA A 559 -14.97 -27.70 -13.11
C ALA A 559 -15.89 -28.94 -13.01
N ALA A 560 -17.19 -28.75 -12.81
CA ALA A 560 -18.20 -29.81 -12.82
C ALA A 560 -18.80 -30.07 -14.21
N GLY A 561 -18.34 -29.36 -15.25
CA GLY A 561 -18.85 -29.47 -16.62
C GLY A 561 -20.21 -28.78 -16.84
N VAL A 562 -20.66 -27.94 -15.92
CA VAL A 562 -21.94 -27.22 -16.05
C VAL A 562 -21.70 -25.88 -16.76
N PRO A 563 -22.42 -25.57 -17.86
CA PRO A 563 -22.31 -24.29 -18.54
C PRO A 563 -22.52 -23.10 -17.60
N VAL A 564 -21.70 -22.07 -17.76
CA VAL A 564 -21.77 -20.82 -16.99
C VAL A 564 -22.14 -19.65 -17.88
N VAL A 565 -23.10 -18.83 -17.44
CA VAL A 565 -23.38 -17.52 -18.02
C VAL A 565 -23.12 -16.45 -16.97
N ALA A 566 -22.12 -15.60 -17.19
CA ALA A 566 -21.69 -14.61 -16.21
C ALA A 566 -21.53 -13.23 -16.84
N SER A 567 -21.61 -12.18 -16.04
CA SER A 567 -21.17 -10.86 -16.49
C SER A 567 -19.64 -10.79 -16.58
N THR A 568 -19.08 -9.92 -17.42
CA THR A 568 -17.62 -9.64 -17.41
C THR A 568 -17.13 -9.17 -16.04
N ALA A 569 -18.00 -8.61 -15.21
CA ALA A 569 -17.68 -8.19 -13.84
C ALA A 569 -17.26 -9.35 -12.92
N CYS A 570 -17.47 -10.61 -13.34
CA CYS A 570 -16.96 -11.80 -12.68
C CYS A 570 -15.51 -12.13 -13.06
N GLY A 571 -15.00 -11.53 -14.14
CA GLY A 571 -13.60 -11.62 -14.59
C GLY A 571 -13.10 -13.04 -14.82
N LEU A 572 -13.93 -13.91 -15.40
CA LEU A 572 -13.55 -15.27 -15.71
C LEU A 572 -12.50 -15.29 -16.83
N GLY A 573 -12.55 -14.33 -17.75
CA GLY A 573 -11.49 -14.10 -18.72
C GLY A 573 -11.46 -15.13 -19.84
N ALA A 574 -12.64 -15.43 -20.41
CA ALA A 574 -12.85 -16.44 -21.46
C ALA A 574 -12.49 -17.87 -21.02
N LEU A 575 -12.80 -18.24 -19.78
CA LEU A 575 -12.67 -19.60 -19.29
C LEU A 575 -13.56 -20.56 -20.12
N PRO A 576 -13.05 -21.71 -20.60
CA PRO A 576 -13.87 -22.70 -21.31
C PRO A 576 -15.09 -23.12 -20.49
N GLY A 577 -16.23 -23.33 -21.15
CA GLY A 577 -17.49 -23.60 -20.45
C GLY A 577 -18.19 -22.37 -19.85
N ALA A 578 -17.61 -21.18 -19.95
CA ALA A 578 -18.21 -19.94 -19.47
C ALA A 578 -18.42 -18.92 -20.60
N ARG A 579 -19.62 -18.35 -20.68
CA ARG A 579 -19.97 -17.24 -21.56
C ARG A 579 -20.11 -15.95 -20.75
N GLU A 580 -19.29 -14.95 -21.08
CA GLU A 580 -19.35 -13.63 -20.47
C GLU A 580 -20.24 -12.66 -21.26
N ILE A 581 -21.05 -11.87 -20.57
CA ILE A 581 -21.92 -10.81 -21.12
C ILE A 581 -21.63 -9.47 -20.45
N ALA A 582 -22.06 -8.36 -21.06
CA ALA A 582 -21.95 -7.04 -20.42
C ALA A 582 -22.83 -6.96 -19.16
N PRO A 583 -22.34 -6.38 -18.04
CA PRO A 583 -23.16 -6.14 -16.85
C PRO A 583 -24.41 -5.31 -17.19
N GLY A 584 -25.57 -5.73 -16.69
CA GLY A 584 -26.85 -5.05 -16.97
C GLY A 584 -27.51 -5.43 -18.30
N ASP A 585 -26.88 -6.16 -19.21
CA ASP A 585 -27.49 -6.51 -20.50
C ASP A 585 -28.47 -7.69 -20.36
N VAL A 586 -29.76 -7.35 -20.22
CA VAL A 586 -30.84 -8.34 -20.00
C VAL A 586 -31.11 -9.19 -21.24
N GLU A 587 -31.01 -8.62 -22.43
CA GLU A 587 -31.30 -9.36 -23.66
C GLU A 587 -30.14 -10.30 -24.03
N ALA A 588 -28.89 -9.84 -23.86
CA ALA A 588 -27.74 -10.75 -23.99
C ALA A 588 -27.80 -11.88 -22.95
N LEU A 589 -28.22 -11.58 -21.71
CA LEU A 589 -28.43 -12.58 -20.67
C LEU A 589 -29.48 -13.63 -21.07
N ARG A 590 -30.65 -13.17 -21.52
CA ARG A 590 -31.75 -14.04 -21.98
C ARG A 590 -31.28 -14.96 -23.11
N THR A 591 -30.62 -14.41 -24.12
CA THR A 591 -30.11 -15.19 -25.26
C THR A 591 -29.04 -16.19 -24.83
N ALA A 592 -28.11 -15.79 -23.95
CA ALA A 592 -27.04 -16.66 -23.46
C ALA A 592 -27.59 -17.84 -22.63
N LEU A 593 -28.57 -17.60 -21.76
CA LEU A 593 -29.22 -18.64 -20.96
C LEU A 593 -29.97 -19.65 -21.83
N ARG A 594 -30.74 -19.17 -22.80
CA ARG A 594 -31.47 -20.05 -23.73
C ARG A 594 -30.52 -20.91 -24.56
N ALA A 595 -29.40 -20.35 -25.02
CA ALA A 595 -28.38 -21.10 -25.74
C ALA A 595 -27.74 -22.18 -24.84
N ALA A 596 -27.40 -21.84 -23.60
CA ALA A 596 -26.78 -22.78 -22.66
C ALA A 596 -27.69 -23.97 -22.32
N CYS A 597 -29.02 -23.75 -22.24
CA CYS A 597 -29.99 -24.81 -21.95
C CYS A 597 -30.39 -25.66 -23.17
N ARG A 598 -30.11 -25.21 -24.41
CA ARG A 598 -30.44 -25.94 -25.66
C ARG A 598 -29.31 -26.82 -26.18
N ALA A 599 -28.07 -26.59 -25.73
CA ALA A 599 -26.94 -27.39 -26.15
C ALA A 599 -27.03 -28.77 -25.49
N ASP A 600 -27.60 -29.75 -26.18
CA ASP A 600 -27.58 -31.17 -25.78
C ASP A 600 -26.19 -31.80 -25.99
N ASP A 601 -25.39 -31.24 -26.90
CA ASP A 601 -23.98 -31.61 -27.09
C ASP A 601 -23.04 -30.57 -26.45
N LEU A 602 -22.39 -30.99 -25.37
CA LEU A 602 -21.46 -30.19 -24.57
C LEU A 602 -20.19 -29.74 -25.33
N ALA A 603 -19.93 -30.23 -26.54
CA ALA A 603 -18.68 -29.97 -27.27
C ALA A 603 -18.69 -28.67 -28.11
N ASP A 604 -19.78 -28.36 -28.83
CA ASP A 604 -19.72 -27.33 -29.89
C ASP A 604 -20.09 -25.90 -29.43
N ALA A 605 -20.88 -25.75 -28.35
CA ALA A 605 -21.34 -24.43 -27.92
C ALA A 605 -20.34 -23.66 -27.01
N PHE A 606 -19.38 -24.38 -26.40
CA PHE A 606 -18.50 -23.82 -25.36
C PHE A 606 -17.01 -24.22 -25.45
N GLY A 607 -16.61 -25.00 -26.48
CA GLY A 607 -15.21 -25.30 -26.79
C GLY A 607 -14.43 -25.93 -25.62
N TRP A 608 -14.85 -27.11 -25.18
CA TRP A 608 -14.17 -27.89 -24.13
C TRP A 608 -12.95 -28.64 -24.64
#